data_AF-A0A933TY44-F1
#
_entry.id   AF-A0A933TY44-F1
#
_cell.length_a   1.000
_cell.length_b   1.000
_cell.length_c   1.000
_cell.angle_alpha   90.00
_cell.angle_beta   90.00
_cell.angle_gamma   90.00
#
_symmetry.space_group_name_H-M   'P 1'
#
loop_
_entity.id
_entity.type
_entity.pdbx_description
1 polymer ?
#
loop_
_entity_poly.entity_id
_entity_poly.type
_entity_poly.pdbx_seq_one_letter_code
_entity_poly.pdbx_strand_id
1 'polypeptide(L)'
;EKGVARYGDRGVNLYALQDVAASAQSLMLLCTELGLGTVWVGAFDEIKVQTILSLPKNLRPVTIIPVGYSAKTPDPTPRVSKDEAVVFIK
;
A
#
# COMPACT_ATOMS: atom_id res chain seq x y z
N GLU A 1 6.00 8.48 15.63
CA GLU A 1 6.56 9.49 16.57
C GLU A 1 6.78 10.87 15.94
N LYS A 2 7.59 11.03 14.89
CA LYS A 2 7.83 12.36 14.27
C LYS A 2 6.58 13.01 13.64
N GLY A 3 5.70 12.21 13.01
CA GLY A 3 4.46 12.71 12.42
C GLY A 3 3.46 13.28 13.44
N VAL A 4 3.38 12.67 14.63
CA VAL A 4 2.51 13.14 15.74
C VAL A 4 2.93 14.52 16.21
N ALA A 5 4.23 14.71 16.44
CA ALA A 5 4.77 15.96 16.96
C ALA A 5 4.52 17.15 16.02
N ARG A 6 4.41 16.91 14.70
CA ARG A 6 4.25 17.96 13.69
C ARG A 6 2.82 18.14 13.20
N TYR A 7 2.05 17.05 13.10
CA TYR A 7 0.75 17.04 12.44
C TYR A 7 -0.38 16.47 13.30
N GLY A 8 -0.10 16.11 14.56
CA GLY A 8 -1.08 15.56 15.49
C GLY A 8 -1.75 14.30 14.94
N ASP A 9 -3.08 14.26 15.02
CA ASP A 9 -3.92 13.15 14.57
C ASP A 9 -3.71 12.80 13.08
N ARG A 10 -3.58 13.81 12.21
CA ARG A 10 -3.32 13.60 10.78
C ARG A 10 -1.99 12.91 10.53
N GLY A 11 -1.00 13.15 11.39
CA GLY A 11 0.29 12.47 11.31
C GLY A 11 0.18 10.96 11.55
N VAL A 12 -0.73 10.53 12.41
CA VAL A 12 -0.93 9.11 12.76
C VAL A 12 -1.86 8.42 11.79
N ASN A 13 -3.02 9.04 11.54
CA ASN A 13 -4.15 8.37 10.91
C ASN A 13 -4.26 8.63 9.41
N LEU A 14 -3.54 9.62 8.88
CA LEU A 14 -3.57 9.96 7.46
C LEU A 14 -2.19 9.85 6.81
N TYR A 15 -1.24 10.66 7.24
CA TYR A 15 0.06 10.77 6.57
C TYR A 15 0.89 9.49 6.70
N ALA A 16 0.89 8.83 7.86
CA ALA A 16 1.59 7.56 8.00
C ALA A 16 1.05 6.47 7.03
N LEU A 17 -0.27 6.44 6.78
CA LEU A 17 -0.86 5.50 5.82
C LEU A 17 -0.50 5.87 4.38
N GLN A 18 -0.52 7.16 4.05
CA GLN A 18 -0.13 7.65 2.72
C GLN A 18 1.35 7.38 2.43
N ASP A 19 2.23 7.59 3.40
CA ASP A 19 3.67 7.33 3.29
C ASP A 19 3.94 5.85 2.99
N VAL A 20 3.29 4.95 3.73
CA VAL A 20 3.42 3.51 3.49
C VAL A 20 2.83 3.13 2.13
N ALA A 21 1.69 3.69 1.73
CA ALA A 21 1.08 3.39 0.45
C ALA A 21 1.92 3.85 -0.75
N ALA A 22 2.50 5.05 -0.67
CA ALA A 22 3.40 5.56 -1.70
C ALA A 22 4.69 4.72 -1.78
N SER A 23 5.23 4.32 -0.63
CA SER A 23 6.43 3.46 -0.57
C SER A 23 6.16 2.08 -1.16
N ALA A 24 5.03 1.46 -0.80
CA ALA A 24 4.59 0.18 -1.33
C ALA A 24 4.40 0.21 -2.84
N GLN A 25 3.70 1.24 -3.36
CA GLN A 25 3.53 1.42 -4.81
C GLN A 25 4.87 1.57 -5.52
N SER A 26 5.79 2.35 -4.96
CA SER A 26 7.13 2.53 -5.53
C SER A 26 7.91 1.21 -5.60
N LEU A 27 7.83 0.38 -4.55
CA LEU A 27 8.41 -0.96 -4.53
C LEU A 27 7.80 -1.86 -5.61
N MET A 28 6.47 -1.86 -5.76
CA MET A 28 5.79 -2.67 -6.77
C MET A 28 6.16 -2.27 -8.20
N LEU A 29 6.31 -0.97 -8.47
CA LEU A 29 6.78 -0.45 -9.76
C LEU A 29 8.22 -0.88 -10.05
N LEU A 30 9.12 -0.77 -9.07
CA LEU A 30 10.51 -1.22 -9.22
C LEU A 30 10.58 -2.74 -9.44
N CYS A 31 9.82 -3.54 -8.70
CA CYS A 31 9.74 -4.98 -8.95
C CYS A 31 9.31 -5.28 -10.38
N THR A 32 8.32 -4.54 -10.89
CA THR A 32 7.84 -4.69 -12.28
C THR A 32 8.96 -4.41 -13.28
N GLU A 33 9.73 -3.33 -13.09
CA GLU A 33 10.90 -3.00 -13.93
C GLU A 33 11.95 -4.13 -13.93
N LEU A 34 12.14 -4.79 -12.78
CA LEU A 34 13.04 -5.92 -12.62
C LEU A 34 12.46 -7.26 -13.13
N GLY A 35 11.28 -7.24 -13.77
CA GLY A 35 10.62 -8.44 -14.29
C GLY A 35 9.95 -9.32 -13.21
N LEU A 36 9.72 -8.77 -12.01
CA LEU A 36 9.06 -9.45 -10.90
C LEU A 36 7.57 -9.06 -10.83
N GLY A 37 6.74 -10.04 -10.52
CA GLY A 37 5.33 -9.83 -10.17
C GLY A 37 5.18 -9.48 -8.69
N THR A 38 4.20 -8.63 -8.40
CA THR A 38 3.81 -8.26 -7.03
C THR A 38 2.30 -8.21 -6.87
N VAL A 39 1.81 -8.38 -5.64
CA VAL A 39 0.39 -8.25 -5.29
C VAL A 39 0.25 -7.40 -4.03
N TRP A 40 -0.64 -6.42 -4.04
CA TRP A 40 -1.03 -5.72 -2.82
C TRP A 40 -2.04 -6.56 -2.05
N VAL A 41 -1.71 -6.96 -0.81
CA VAL A 41 -2.63 -7.70 0.07
C VAL A 41 -2.99 -6.83 1.27
N GLY A 42 -4.23 -6.31 1.27
CA GLY A 42 -4.82 -5.61 2.41
C GLY A 42 -5.77 -6.47 3.26
N ALA A 43 -6.18 -7.64 2.76
CA ALA A 43 -7.10 -8.54 3.45
C ALA A 43 -6.34 -9.53 4.35
N PHE A 44 -5.87 -9.06 5.51
CA PHE A 44 -5.20 -9.89 6.51
C PHE A 44 -5.55 -9.44 7.94
N ASP A 45 -5.26 -10.30 8.92
CA ASP A 45 -5.44 -9.99 10.34
C ASP A 45 -4.21 -9.25 10.88
N GLU A 46 -4.36 -7.95 11.11
CA GLU A 46 -3.26 -7.09 11.58
C GLU A 46 -2.68 -7.53 12.93
N ILE A 47 -3.53 -8.01 13.86
CA ILE A 47 -3.10 -8.43 15.20
C ILE A 47 -2.27 -9.71 15.10
N LYS A 48 -2.72 -10.67 14.28
CA LYS A 48 -1.95 -11.89 14.04
C LYS A 48 -0.60 -11.58 13.40
N VAL A 49 -0.55 -10.72 12.38
CA VAL A 49 0.71 -10.31 11.75
C VAL A 49 1.64 -9.61 12.74
N GLN A 50 1.11 -8.67 13.54
CA GLN A 50 1.85 -7.99 14.59
C GLN A 50 2.47 -8.99 15.58
N THR A 51 1.71 -10.02 15.97
CA THR A 51 2.16 -11.07 16.89
C THR A 51 3.23 -11.97 16.27
N ILE A 52 2.98 -12.49 15.05
CA ILE A 52 3.91 -13.38 14.34
C ILE A 52 5.27 -12.72 14.13
N LEU A 53 5.27 -11.45 13.75
CA LEU A 53 6.48 -10.69 13.48
C LEU A 53 7.06 -10.01 14.73
N SER A 54 6.45 -10.21 15.90
CA SER A 54 6.86 -9.58 17.17
C SER A 54 7.03 -8.06 17.04
N LEU A 55 6.12 -7.40 16.32
CA LEU A 55 6.22 -5.97 16.05
C LEU A 55 5.95 -5.16 17.33
N PRO A 56 6.67 -4.04 17.53
CA PRO A 56 6.33 -3.05 18.54
C PRO A 56 4.86 -2.58 18.44
N LYS A 57 4.24 -2.31 19.59
CA LYS A 57 2.81 -1.89 19.67
C LYS A 57 2.51 -0.61 18.90
N ASN A 58 3.51 0.24 18.68
CA ASN A 58 3.40 1.49 17.93
C ASN A 58 3.54 1.30 16.40
N LEU A 59 3.80 0.08 15.92
CA LEU A 59 3.80 -0.25 14.50
C LEU A 59 2.55 -1.03 14.12
N ARG A 60 1.91 -0.55 13.05
CA ARG A 60 0.74 -1.18 12.44
C ARG A 60 1.14 -1.74 11.07
N PRO A 61 0.95 -3.04 10.81
CA PRO A 61 1.11 -3.57 9.46
C PRO A 61 -0.01 -3.03 8.55
N VAL A 62 0.35 -2.43 7.41
CA VAL A 62 -0.61 -1.78 6.49
C VAL A 62 -0.90 -2.63 5.25
N THR A 63 0.11 -3.31 4.72
CA THR A 63 0.00 -4.16 3.53
C THR A 63 1.04 -5.27 3.58
N ILE A 64 0.73 -6.41 2.96
CA ILE A 64 1.68 -7.49 2.66
C ILE A 64 1.88 -7.51 1.16
N ILE A 65 3.14 -7.58 0.71
CA ILE A 65 3.49 -7.59 -0.71
C ILE A 65 4.28 -8.87 -1.03
N PRO A 66 3.63 -9.92 -1.53
CA PRO A 66 4.33 -11.04 -2.14
C PRO A 66 5.09 -10.57 -3.38
N VAL A 67 6.32 -11.07 -3.57
CA VAL A 67 7.19 -10.76 -4.70
C VAL A 67 7.72 -12.06 -5.29
N GLY A 68 7.73 -12.18 -6.61
CA GLY A 68 8.29 -13.36 -7.28
C GLY A 68 8.13 -13.33 -8.79
N TYR A 69 8.27 -14.49 -9.43
CA TYR A 69 8.07 -14.64 -10.87
C TYR A 69 6.64 -15.07 -11.17
N SER A 70 5.92 -14.27 -11.94
CA SER A 70 4.54 -14.54 -12.32
C SER A 70 4.47 -15.74 -13.27
N ALA A 71 3.63 -16.73 -12.95
CA ALA A 71 3.36 -17.85 -13.85
C ALA A 71 2.52 -17.45 -15.09
N LYS A 72 1.80 -16.32 -15.02
CA LYS A 72 0.96 -15.79 -16.09
C LYS A 72 0.79 -14.28 -15.95
N THR A 73 0.50 -13.62 -17.08
CA THR A 73 0.08 -12.21 -17.12
C THR A 73 -1.44 -12.17 -17.25
N PRO A 74 -2.18 -11.69 -16.23
CA PRO A 74 -3.63 -11.59 -16.30
C PRO A 74 -4.05 -10.38 -17.15
N ASP A 75 -5.28 -10.42 -17.67
CA ASP A 75 -5.89 -9.25 -18.29
C ASP A 75 -6.10 -8.12 -17.27
N PRO A 76 -6.01 -6.85 -17.70
CA PRO A 76 -6.30 -5.71 -16.84
C PRO A 76 -7.71 -5.79 -16.26
N THR A 77 -7.85 -5.50 -14.97
CA THR A 77 -9.18 -5.36 -14.36
C THR A 77 -9.94 -4.16 -14.96
N PRO A 78 -11.28 -4.20 -15.07
CA PRO A 78 -12.05 -3.07 -15.56
C PRO A 78 -11.78 -1.79 -14.77
N ARG A 79 -11.86 -0.64 -15.45
CA ARG A 79 -11.75 0.70 -14.85
C ARG A 79 -13.01 1.48 -15.18
N VAL A 80 -13.38 2.40 -14.28
CA VAL A 80 -14.42 3.39 -14.56
C VAL A 80 -14.07 4.24 -15.78
N SER A 81 -15.09 4.81 -16.42
CA SER A 81 -14.88 5.67 -17.58
C SER A 81 -14.14 6.96 -17.20
N LYS A 82 -13.50 7.62 -18.18
CA LYS A 82 -12.82 8.90 -17.95
C LYS A 82 -13.78 9.97 -17.45
N ASP A 83 -14.98 10.01 -18.01
CA ASP A 83 -16.02 10.99 -17.68
C ASP A 83 -16.54 10.82 -16.25
N GLU A 84 -16.47 9.60 -15.71
CA GLU A 84 -16.78 9.31 -14.31
C GLU A 84 -15.59 9.64 -13.39
N ALA A 85 -14.36 9.38 -13.82
CA ALA A 85 -13.17 9.54 -12.99
C ALA A 85 -12.70 11.00 -12.83
N VAL A 86 -13.01 11.88 -13.79
CA VAL A 86 -12.42 13.23 -13.88
C VAL A 86 -13.48 14.29 -14.12
N VAL A 87 -13.52 15.29 -13.24
CA VAL A 87 -14.34 16.51 -13.41
C VAL A 87 -13.44 17.71 -13.63
N PHE A 88 -13.66 18.44 -14.72
CA PHE A 88 -12.96 19.71 -15.00
C PHE A 88 -13.76 20.87 -14.44
N ILE A 89 -13.19 21.58 -13.47
CA ILE A 89 -13.77 22.80 -12.91
C ILE A 89 -13.08 23.99 -13.60
N LYS A 90 -13.88 24.90 -14.17
CA LYS A 90 -13.41 26.14 -14.79
C LYS A 90 -13.35 27.26 -13.77
#